data_AF-A0A0F9BU72-F1
#
_entry.id   AF-A0A0F9BU72-F1
#
_cell.length_a   1.000
_cell.length_b   1.000
_cell.length_c   1.000
_cell.angle_alpha   90.00
_cell.angle_beta   90.00
_cell.angle_gamma   90.00
#
_symmetry.space_group_name_H-M   'P 1'
#
loop_
_entity.id
_entity.type
_entity.pdbx_description
1 polymer ?
#
loop_
_entity_poly.entity_id
_entity_poly.type
_entity_poly.pdbx_seq_one_letter_code
_entity_poly.pdbx_strand_id
1 'polypeptide(L)'
;MIVGTAAKVQAQLGVRIADVTPEDVKSWLVNNEGNRNLRGGWINKLARDMTAGTYTLSPDCIAFDQHGKLINGQHRLLAIIKSGTTQTMLIVDGLPSNSITNIDTGMLRQFGDMLHFHRGEVNGRTLGAVVSFVYIWHALEGNYRPDTWRAGPTTEEGLAFFDEKAELFREAARWVAMVKGAWCGTSALWRFVRHLSRNRARGCG
;
A
#
# COMPACT_ATOMS: atom_id res chain seq x y z
N MET A 1 52.83 5.43 27.76
CA MET A 1 51.69 4.56 27.40
C MET A 1 50.75 5.35 26.51
N ILE A 2 50.74 5.06 25.21
CA ILE A 2 49.85 5.70 24.25
C ILE A 2 48.52 4.96 24.35
N VAL A 3 47.57 5.52 25.11
CA VAL A 3 46.19 5.03 25.08
C VAL A 3 45.55 5.66 23.84
N GLY A 4 45.62 4.94 22.72
CA GLY A 4 44.97 5.32 21.49
C GLY A 4 43.46 5.44 21.73
N THR A 5 42.97 6.68 21.77
CA THR A 5 41.54 6.96 21.75
C THR A 5 41.06 6.61 20.35
N ALA A 6 40.46 5.44 20.19
CA ALA A 6 39.75 5.09 18.96
C ALA A 6 38.70 6.17 18.71
N ALA A 7 38.92 7.03 17.72
CA ALA A 7 37.95 8.01 17.29
C ALA A 7 36.66 7.24 16.95
N LYS A 8 35.59 7.48 17.72
CA LYS A 8 34.25 7.06 17.30
C LYS A 8 33.98 7.76 15.98
N VAL A 9 33.99 7.02 14.88
CA VAL A 9 33.42 7.49 13.62
C VAL A 9 31.92 7.58 13.88
N GLN A 10 31.46 8.70 14.44
CA GLN A 10 30.05 9.03 14.47
C GLN A 10 29.68 9.38 13.03
N ALA A 11 29.02 8.47 12.33
CA ALA A 11 28.27 8.84 11.15
C ALA A 11 27.36 10.02 11.53
N GLN A 12 27.55 11.16 10.87
CA GLN A 12 26.74 12.34 11.15
C GLN A 12 25.31 12.04 10.70
N LEU A 13 24.36 12.10 11.62
CA LEU A 13 22.95 11.93 11.31
C LEU A 13 22.55 12.95 10.23
N GLY A 14 22.08 12.45 9.09
CA GLY A 14 21.73 13.26 7.92
C GLY A 14 20.31 12.99 7.47
N VAL A 15 19.61 14.04 7.04
CA VAL A 15 18.29 13.94 6.42
C VAL A 15 18.30 14.75 5.13
N ARG A 16 17.88 14.14 4.03
CA ARG A 16 17.84 14.80 2.71
C ARG A 16 16.68 14.29 1.88
N ILE A 17 16.22 15.12 0.95
CA ILE A 17 15.32 14.71 -0.12
C ILE A 17 16.16 14.54 -1.38
N ALA A 18 16.04 13.42 -2.06
CA ALA A 18 16.75 13.16 -3.31
C ALA A 18 15.95 12.29 -4.25
N ASP A 19 16.24 12.44 -5.54
CA ASP A 19 15.74 11.53 -6.57
C ASP A 19 16.52 10.23 -6.52
N VAL A 20 15.78 9.12 -6.45
CA VAL A 20 16.33 7.77 -6.33
C VAL A 20 16.06 7.02 -7.63
N THR A 21 17.13 6.69 -8.34
CA THR A 21 17.06 5.93 -9.59
C THR A 21 17.08 4.42 -9.33
N PRO A 22 16.56 3.58 -10.25
CA PRO A 22 16.72 2.13 -10.16
C PRO A 22 18.17 1.66 -10.00
N GLU A 23 19.13 2.39 -10.57
CA GLU A 23 20.56 2.12 -10.49
C GLU A 23 21.10 2.37 -9.09
N ASP A 24 20.72 3.49 -8.46
CA ASP A 24 21.04 3.78 -7.06
C ASP A 24 20.53 2.66 -6.15
N VAL A 25 19.28 2.23 -6.38
CA VAL A 25 18.68 1.17 -5.57
C VAL A 25 19.43 -0.15 -5.69
N LYS A 26 19.82 -0.54 -6.92
CA LYS A 26 20.59 -1.77 -7.13
C LYS A 26 21.87 -1.74 -6.30
N SER A 27 22.55 -0.59 -6.23
CA SER A 27 23.76 -0.41 -5.42
C SER A 27 23.49 -0.54 -3.92
N TRP A 28 22.36 -0.02 -3.43
CA TRP A 28 21.99 -0.07 -2.00
C TRP A 28 21.55 -1.45 -1.53
N LEU A 29 21.03 -2.28 -2.43
CA LEU A 29 20.52 -3.61 -2.11
C LEU A 29 21.58 -4.74 -2.21
N VAL A 30 22.78 -4.48 -2.74
CA VAL A 30 23.82 -5.51 -2.96
C VAL A 30 24.15 -6.30 -1.68
N ASN A 31 24.22 -5.62 -0.54
CA ASN A 31 24.61 -6.22 0.75
C ASN A 31 23.46 -6.29 1.76
N ASN A 32 22.21 -6.32 1.28
CA ASN A 32 21.04 -6.28 2.15
C ASN A 32 20.73 -7.68 2.75
N GLU A 33 21.54 -8.10 3.70
CA GLU A 33 21.37 -9.36 4.44
C GLU A 33 20.49 -9.19 5.69
N GLY A 34 19.48 -10.06 5.82
CA GLY A 34 18.68 -10.20 7.04
C GLY A 34 17.47 -9.27 7.18
N ASN A 35 17.06 -8.57 6.11
CA ASN A 35 15.83 -7.77 6.14
C ASN A 35 14.55 -8.64 6.00
N ARG A 36 13.43 -8.12 6.53
CA ARG A 36 12.15 -8.84 6.70
C ARG A 36 11.64 -9.49 5.40
N ASN A 37 10.86 -10.57 5.55
CA ASN A 37 10.20 -11.24 4.41
C ASN A 37 9.47 -10.25 3.49
N LEU A 38 9.81 -10.32 2.20
CA LEU A 38 9.25 -9.45 1.17
C LEU A 38 7.76 -9.73 0.96
N ARG A 39 6.98 -8.66 0.83
CA ARG A 39 5.55 -8.74 0.52
C ARG A 39 5.34 -8.34 -0.93
N GLY A 40 5.42 -9.31 -1.84
CA GLY A 40 5.32 -9.07 -3.29
C GLY A 40 4.08 -8.28 -3.70
N GLY A 41 2.92 -8.56 -3.09
CA GLY A 41 1.68 -7.80 -3.35
C GLY A 41 1.80 -6.31 -3.00
N TRP A 42 2.51 -5.97 -1.92
CA TRP A 42 2.74 -4.57 -1.54
C TRP A 42 3.70 -3.87 -2.50
N ILE A 43 4.78 -4.55 -2.88
CA ILE A 43 5.73 -4.05 -3.89
C ILE A 43 5.00 -3.79 -5.22
N ASN A 44 4.12 -4.69 -5.63
CA ASN A 44 3.33 -4.52 -6.85
C ASN A 44 2.43 -3.28 -6.79
N LYS A 45 1.78 -3.03 -5.66
CA LYS A 45 0.93 -1.84 -5.47
C LYS A 45 1.75 -0.55 -5.59
N LEU A 46 2.85 -0.45 -4.84
CA LEU A 46 3.75 0.70 -4.92
C LEU A 46 4.28 0.91 -6.34
N ALA A 47 4.68 -0.16 -7.03
CA ALA A 47 5.17 -0.07 -8.41
C ALA A 47 4.08 0.43 -9.37
N ARG A 48 2.81 0.00 -9.20
CA ARG A 48 1.70 0.53 -10.00
C ARG A 48 1.48 2.02 -9.75
N ASP A 49 1.49 2.47 -8.50
CA ASP A 49 1.37 3.90 -8.18
C ASP A 49 2.54 4.72 -8.76
N MET A 50 3.76 4.19 -8.69
CA MET A 50 4.95 4.82 -9.27
C MET A 50 4.88 4.91 -10.80
N THR A 51 4.50 3.82 -11.48
CA THR A 51 4.32 3.80 -12.94
C THR A 51 3.16 4.69 -13.39
N ALA A 52 2.10 4.79 -12.60
CA ALA A 52 0.96 5.67 -12.88
C ALA A 52 1.24 7.15 -12.56
N GLY A 53 2.37 7.48 -11.93
CA GLY A 53 2.69 8.84 -11.50
C GLY A 53 1.81 9.36 -10.35
N THR A 54 1.10 8.45 -9.66
CA THR A 54 0.23 8.79 -8.52
C THR A 54 0.97 8.68 -7.19
N TYR A 55 2.13 8.02 -7.16
CA TYR A 55 3.01 8.00 -5.99
C TYR A 55 3.56 9.41 -5.72
N THR A 56 3.33 9.92 -4.52
CA THR A 56 3.81 11.23 -4.07
C THR A 56 4.84 11.08 -2.95
N LEU A 57 5.58 12.16 -2.64
CA LEU A 57 6.57 12.17 -1.58
C LEU A 57 5.93 11.77 -0.24
N SER A 58 6.25 10.56 0.23
CA SER A 58 5.79 10.03 1.51
C SER A 58 6.70 10.50 2.66
N PRO A 59 6.16 10.77 3.87
CA PRO A 59 6.97 11.01 5.06
C PRO A 59 7.75 9.78 5.52
N ASP A 60 7.36 8.59 5.08
CA ASP A 60 8.15 7.39 5.33
C ASP A 60 9.50 7.55 4.60
N CYS A 61 10.63 7.21 5.22
CA CYS A 61 11.95 7.43 4.62
C CYS A 61 12.64 6.13 4.18
N ILE A 62 13.60 6.24 3.25
CA ILE A 62 14.66 5.24 3.08
C ILE A 62 15.68 5.51 4.17
N ALA A 63 16.02 4.51 4.98
CA ALA A 63 16.84 4.72 6.15
C ALA A 63 18.04 3.79 6.19
N PHE A 64 19.21 4.37 6.45
CA PHE A 64 20.47 3.70 6.64
C PHE A 64 20.97 3.89 8.06
N ASP A 65 21.52 2.83 8.65
CA ASP A 65 22.16 2.94 9.95
C ASP A 65 23.55 3.59 9.84
N GLN A 66 24.18 3.82 10.99
CA GLN A 66 25.53 4.37 11.12
C GLN A 66 26.64 3.54 10.44
N HIS A 67 26.35 2.31 10.01
CA HIS A 67 27.24 1.43 9.26
C HIS A 67 26.88 1.36 7.76
N GLY A 68 25.91 2.17 7.30
CA GLY A 68 25.43 2.17 5.93
C GLY A 68 24.49 1.00 5.60
N LYS A 69 24.02 0.24 6.60
CA LYS A 69 23.07 -0.85 6.38
C LYS A 69 21.67 -0.28 6.18
N LEU A 70 20.98 -0.75 5.15
CA LEU A 70 19.56 -0.44 4.94
C LEU A 70 18.70 -1.04 6.05
N ILE A 71 18.02 -0.18 6.82
CA ILE A 71 17.13 -0.59 7.92
C ILE A 71 15.65 -0.25 7.67
N ASN A 72 15.33 0.61 6.69
CA ASN A 72 13.96 0.89 6.27
C ASN A 72 13.86 1.16 4.77
N GLY A 73 12.70 0.91 4.18
CA GLY A 73 12.38 1.29 2.80
C GLY A 73 12.57 0.19 1.76
N GLN A 74 12.90 -1.04 2.17
CA GLN A 74 13.16 -2.16 1.25
C GLN A 74 12.04 -2.39 0.23
N HIS A 75 10.75 -2.35 0.62
CA HIS A 75 9.65 -2.53 -0.35
C HIS A 75 9.56 -1.39 -1.36
N ARG A 76 9.89 -0.16 -0.97
CA ARG A 76 9.86 1.01 -1.86
C ARG A 76 11.01 1.01 -2.82
N LEU A 77 12.21 0.66 -2.35
CA LEU A 77 13.37 0.41 -3.19
C LEU A 77 13.06 -0.67 -4.25
N LEU A 78 12.50 -1.81 -3.84
CA LEU A 78 12.12 -2.85 -4.79
C LEU A 78 10.99 -2.41 -5.74
N ALA A 79 10.09 -1.53 -5.29
CA ALA A 79 9.06 -0.95 -6.15
C ALA A 79 9.63 0.04 -7.18
N ILE A 80 10.66 0.81 -6.83
CA ILE A 80 11.43 1.65 -7.78
C ILE A 80 12.06 0.77 -8.85
N ILE A 81 12.77 -0.30 -8.46
CA ILE A 81 13.34 -1.26 -9.42
C ILE A 81 12.25 -1.85 -10.31
N LYS A 82 11.14 -2.27 -9.72
CA LYS A 82 10.04 -2.93 -10.44
C LYS A 82 9.31 -1.98 -11.40
N SER A 83 9.08 -0.73 -11.01
CA SER A 83 8.43 0.28 -11.84
C SER A 83 9.35 0.81 -12.94
N GLY A 84 10.67 0.76 -12.73
CA GLY A 84 11.65 1.34 -13.64
C GLY A 84 11.65 2.87 -13.66
N THR A 85 11.04 3.51 -12.65
CA THR A 85 10.86 4.96 -12.59
C THR A 85 11.69 5.57 -11.46
N THR A 86 12.23 6.77 -11.69
CA THR A 86 12.91 7.55 -10.65
C THR A 86 11.88 8.16 -9.71
N GLN A 87 12.14 8.12 -8.40
CA GLN A 87 11.21 8.62 -7.40
C GLN A 87 11.92 9.55 -6.40
N THR A 88 11.31 10.70 -6.11
CA THR A 88 11.78 11.60 -5.06
C THR A 88 11.47 11.00 -3.69
N MET A 89 12.50 10.80 -2.86
CA MET A 89 12.38 10.13 -1.56
C MET A 89 13.08 10.92 -0.45
N LEU A 90 12.52 10.82 0.76
CA LEU A 90 13.20 11.22 1.99
C LEU A 90 14.21 10.14 2.38
N ILE A 91 15.47 10.52 2.55
CA ILE A 91 16.58 9.64 2.93
C ILE A 91 17.13 10.09 4.27
N VAL A 92 17.30 9.13 5.18
CA VAL A 92 17.88 9.32 6.50
C VAL A 92 19.12 8.43 6.62
N ASP A 93 20.26 9.04 6.89
CA ASP A 93 21.55 8.38 7.01
C ASP A 93 22.08 8.49 8.45
N GLY A 94 22.80 7.48 8.92
CA GLY A 94 23.49 7.56 10.21
C GLY A 94 22.63 7.23 11.44
N LEU A 95 21.52 6.50 11.29
CA LEU A 95 20.70 6.11 12.43
C LEU A 95 21.44 5.11 13.33
N PRO A 96 21.23 5.16 14.66
CA PRO A 96 21.69 4.09 15.56
C PRO A 96 21.14 2.73 15.10
N SER A 97 21.95 1.68 15.07
CA SER A 97 21.52 0.36 14.56
C SER A 97 20.33 -0.24 15.32
N ASN A 98 20.11 0.15 16.58
CA ASN A 98 18.93 -0.26 17.35
C ASN A 98 17.63 0.45 16.92
N SER A 99 17.69 1.49 16.09
CA SER A 99 16.51 2.23 15.59
C SER A 99 15.56 1.34 14.81
N ILE A 100 16.05 0.25 14.21
CA ILE A 100 15.26 -0.76 13.50
C ILE A 100 14.11 -1.34 14.35
N THR A 101 14.27 -1.36 15.68
CA THR A 101 13.24 -1.86 16.62
C THR A 101 12.00 -0.98 16.69
N ASN A 102 12.14 0.31 16.35
CA ASN A 102 11.04 1.28 16.38
C ASN A 102 10.35 1.44 15.01
N ILE A 103 10.88 0.81 13.96
CA ILE A 103 10.38 0.96 12.58
C ILE A 103 9.14 0.09 12.37
N ASP A 104 8.10 0.69 11.78
CA ASP A 104 6.77 0.10 11.53
C ASP A 104 5.99 -0.30 12.78
N THR A 105 6.21 0.41 13.89
CA THR A 105 5.47 0.22 15.16
C THR A 105 4.17 1.03 15.22
N GLY A 106 3.93 1.92 14.26
CA GLY A 106 2.74 2.76 14.20
C GLY A 106 1.49 2.05 13.66
N MET A 107 0.33 2.67 13.90
CA MET A 107 -0.94 2.23 13.31
C MET A 107 -1.00 2.56 11.81
N LEU A 108 -1.23 1.54 11.00
CA LEU A 108 -1.45 1.71 9.56
C LEU A 108 -2.83 2.33 9.28
N ARG A 109 -2.86 3.36 8.41
CA ARG A 109 -4.12 3.84 7.83
C ARG A 109 -4.66 2.81 6.84
N GLN A 110 -5.90 2.39 7.04
CA GLN A 110 -6.60 1.49 6.13
C GLN A 110 -7.29 2.29 5.03
N PHE A 111 -7.65 1.62 3.94
CA PHE A 111 -8.40 2.25 2.85
C PHE A 111 -9.73 2.87 3.31
N GLY A 112 -10.38 2.28 4.32
CA GLY A 112 -11.58 2.85 4.93
C GLY A 112 -11.32 4.18 5.65
N ASP A 113 -10.15 4.34 6.26
CA ASP A 113 -9.75 5.63 6.86
C ASP A 113 -9.53 6.67 5.76
N MET A 114 -8.96 6.28 4.61
CA MET A 114 -8.78 7.16 3.46
C MET A 114 -10.13 7.64 2.89
N LEU A 115 -11.12 6.77 2.77
CA LEU A 115 -12.48 7.16 2.37
C LEU A 115 -13.10 8.16 3.36
N HIS A 116 -12.87 7.96 4.66
CA HIS A 116 -13.33 8.91 5.67
C HIS A 116 -12.66 10.28 5.52
N PHE A 117 -11.33 10.31 5.47
CA PHE A 117 -10.56 11.56 5.39
C PHE A 117 -10.78 12.33 4.09
N HIS A 118 -10.79 11.63 2.95
CA HIS A 118 -10.81 12.28 1.64
C HIS A 118 -12.21 12.50 1.06
N ARG A 119 -13.22 11.76 1.54
CA ARG A 119 -14.59 11.77 0.99
C ARG A 119 -15.68 11.94 2.05
N GLY A 120 -15.32 12.07 3.33
CA GLY A 120 -16.28 12.27 4.42
C GLY A 120 -17.14 11.04 4.72
N GLU A 121 -16.74 9.86 4.27
CA GLU A 121 -17.55 8.65 4.40
C GLU A 121 -17.58 8.14 5.85
N VAL A 122 -18.77 8.12 6.45
CA VAL A 122 -18.98 7.67 7.84
C VAL A 122 -18.75 6.16 7.98
N ASN A 123 -19.11 5.39 6.95
CA ASN A 123 -18.99 3.93 6.91
C ASN A 123 -17.73 3.44 6.18
N GLY A 124 -16.62 4.18 6.31
CA GLY A 124 -15.38 3.95 5.54
C GLY A 124 -14.89 2.50 5.58
N ARG A 125 -14.96 1.81 6.73
CA ARG A 125 -14.55 0.40 6.84
C ARG A 125 -15.38 -0.54 5.97
N THR A 126 -16.71 -0.41 5.99
CA THR A 126 -17.60 -1.25 5.19
C THR A 126 -17.49 -0.89 3.71
N LEU A 127 -17.46 0.40 3.39
CA LEU A 127 -17.28 0.88 2.03
C LEU A 127 -15.96 0.40 1.44
N GLY A 128 -14.86 0.52 2.17
CA GLY A 128 -13.54 0.10 1.72
C GLY A 128 -13.48 -1.40 1.41
N ALA A 129 -14.19 -2.23 2.19
CA ALA A 129 -14.30 -3.66 1.91
C ALA A 129 -15.12 -3.95 0.65
N VAL A 130 -16.26 -3.26 0.45
CA VAL A 130 -17.09 -3.41 -0.75
C VAL A 130 -16.34 -2.98 -2.00
N VAL A 131 -15.72 -1.79 -1.98
CA VAL A 131 -14.92 -1.26 -3.10
C VAL A 131 -13.80 -2.22 -3.46
N SER A 132 -13.04 -2.69 -2.46
CA SER A 132 -11.93 -3.63 -2.69
C SER A 132 -12.42 -4.95 -3.31
N PHE A 133 -13.53 -5.50 -2.80
CA PHE A 133 -14.11 -6.74 -3.32
C PHE A 133 -14.54 -6.58 -4.78
N VAL A 134 -15.29 -5.53 -5.09
CA VAL A 134 -15.79 -5.28 -6.45
C VAL A 134 -14.63 -4.98 -7.40
N TYR A 135 -13.60 -4.25 -6.96
CA TYR A 135 -12.39 -4.01 -7.74
C TYR A 135 -11.69 -5.32 -8.12
N ILE A 136 -11.44 -6.20 -7.14
CA ILE A 136 -10.80 -7.51 -7.39
C ILE A 136 -11.67 -8.35 -8.32
N TRP A 137 -12.98 -8.35 -8.10
CA TRP A 137 -13.92 -9.07 -8.97
C TRP A 137 -13.79 -8.64 -10.42
N HIS A 138 -13.72 -7.32 -10.69
CA HIS A 138 -13.53 -6.81 -12.04
C HIS A 138 -12.14 -7.12 -12.59
N ALA A 139 -11.09 -6.91 -11.81
CA ALA A 139 -9.71 -7.16 -12.22
C ALA A 139 -9.43 -8.63 -12.55
N LEU A 140 -10.20 -9.56 -11.95
CA LEU A 140 -10.07 -11.00 -12.16
C LEU A 140 -11.20 -11.59 -13.01
N GLU A 141 -12.01 -10.75 -13.66
CA GLU A 141 -13.14 -11.18 -14.50
C GLU A 141 -14.09 -12.18 -13.79
N GLY A 142 -14.24 -12.03 -12.48
CA GLY A 142 -15.07 -12.90 -11.63
C GLY A 142 -14.36 -14.16 -11.10
N ASN A 143 -13.09 -14.41 -11.42
CA ASN A 143 -12.30 -15.50 -10.85
C ASN A 143 -11.76 -15.17 -9.44
N TYR A 144 -12.65 -14.76 -8.54
CA TYR A 144 -12.33 -14.42 -7.16
C TYR A 144 -12.01 -15.69 -6.34
N ARG A 145 -10.87 -15.68 -5.63
CA ARG A 145 -10.45 -16.74 -4.70
C ARG A 145 -10.03 -16.15 -3.34
N PRO A 146 -10.07 -16.92 -2.24
CA PRO A 146 -9.75 -16.40 -0.91
C PRO A 146 -8.35 -15.78 -0.76
N ASP A 147 -7.40 -16.07 -1.63
CA ASP A 147 -6.03 -15.51 -1.65
C ASP A 147 -5.89 -14.24 -2.52
N THR A 148 -6.91 -13.93 -3.32
CA THR A 148 -6.90 -12.81 -4.29
C THR A 148 -7.04 -11.43 -3.68
N TRP A 149 -7.30 -11.31 -2.37
CA TRP A 149 -7.28 -10.01 -1.67
C TRP A 149 -5.97 -9.24 -1.84
N ARG A 150 -4.87 -9.94 -2.14
CA ARG A 150 -3.56 -9.36 -2.46
C ARG A 150 -3.56 -8.54 -3.75
N ALA A 151 -4.48 -8.84 -4.67
CA ALA A 151 -4.69 -8.12 -5.93
C ALA A 151 -5.62 -6.91 -5.78
N GLY A 152 -6.00 -6.55 -4.55
CA GLY A 152 -6.81 -5.36 -4.31
C GLY A 152 -6.18 -4.07 -4.83
N PRO A 153 -6.97 -2.98 -4.90
CA PRO A 153 -6.52 -1.73 -5.47
C PRO A 153 -5.41 -1.09 -4.63
N THR A 154 -4.62 -0.20 -5.23
CA THR A 154 -3.88 0.84 -4.51
C THR A 154 -4.86 1.84 -3.87
N THR A 155 -4.38 2.74 -3.02
CA THR A 155 -5.26 3.76 -2.43
C THR A 155 -5.90 4.62 -3.52
N GLU A 156 -5.10 5.09 -4.48
CA GLU A 156 -5.57 5.94 -5.57
C GLU A 156 -6.48 5.18 -6.55
N GLU A 157 -6.13 3.94 -6.92
CA GLU A 157 -7.02 3.08 -7.70
C GLU A 157 -8.38 2.89 -7.00
N GLY A 158 -8.36 2.68 -5.69
CA GLY A 158 -9.57 2.48 -4.89
C GLY A 158 -10.41 3.75 -4.77
N LEU A 159 -9.77 4.91 -4.55
CA LEU A 159 -10.46 6.20 -4.46
C LEU A 159 -11.07 6.57 -5.82
N ALA A 160 -10.31 6.46 -6.91
CA ALA A 160 -10.81 6.70 -8.26
C ALA A 160 -11.97 5.76 -8.61
N PHE A 161 -11.85 4.47 -8.26
CA PHE A 161 -12.92 3.50 -8.49
C PHE A 161 -14.16 3.81 -7.66
N PHE A 162 -13.99 4.23 -6.41
CA PHE A 162 -15.10 4.69 -5.57
C PHE A 162 -15.79 5.92 -6.19
N ASP A 163 -15.02 6.92 -6.62
CA ASP A 163 -15.55 8.17 -7.16
C ASP A 163 -16.37 7.96 -8.45
N GLU A 164 -15.97 7.02 -9.31
CA GLU A 164 -16.71 6.67 -10.53
C GLU A 164 -18.15 6.18 -10.23
N LYS A 165 -18.35 5.49 -9.08
CA LYS A 165 -19.60 4.78 -8.77
C LYS A 165 -20.04 4.98 -7.31
N ALA A 166 -19.82 6.18 -6.77
CA ALA A 166 -19.97 6.44 -5.34
C ALA A 166 -21.36 6.06 -4.80
N GLU A 167 -22.43 6.43 -5.50
CA GLU A 167 -23.80 6.11 -5.08
C GLU A 167 -24.07 4.60 -5.04
N LEU A 168 -23.57 3.85 -6.03
CA LEU A 168 -23.71 2.39 -6.05
C LEU A 168 -22.99 1.75 -4.86
N PHE A 169 -21.80 2.23 -4.51
CA PHE A 169 -21.06 1.74 -3.35
C PHE A 169 -21.74 2.10 -2.03
N ARG A 170 -22.30 3.31 -1.91
CA ARG A 170 -23.08 3.74 -0.75
C ARG A 170 -24.33 2.88 -0.57
N GLU A 171 -25.07 2.63 -1.65
CA GLU A 171 -26.21 1.71 -1.64
C GLU A 171 -25.79 0.30 -1.22
N ALA A 172 -24.75 -0.25 -1.84
CA ALA A 172 -24.25 -1.58 -1.51
C ALA A 172 -23.82 -1.67 -0.04
N ALA A 173 -23.15 -0.64 0.51
CA ALA A 173 -22.78 -0.61 1.92
C ALA A 173 -23.99 -0.52 2.85
N ARG A 174 -25.03 0.26 2.49
CA ARG A 174 -26.31 0.28 3.22
C ARG A 174 -26.95 -1.11 3.23
N TRP A 175 -26.99 -1.78 2.08
CA TRP A 175 -27.48 -3.15 1.97
C TRP A 175 -26.67 -4.12 2.83
N VAL A 176 -25.34 -4.07 2.80
CA VAL A 176 -24.49 -4.92 3.64
C VAL A 176 -24.73 -4.66 5.12
N ALA A 177 -24.91 -3.40 5.54
CA ALA A 177 -25.22 -3.07 6.93
C ALA A 177 -26.59 -3.61 7.36
N MET A 178 -27.62 -3.44 6.52
CA MET A 178 -28.95 -4.00 6.75
C MET A 178 -28.92 -5.52 6.81
N VAL A 179 -28.22 -6.17 5.87
CA VAL A 179 -28.08 -7.62 5.82
C VAL A 179 -27.29 -8.14 7.02
N LYS A 180 -26.16 -7.51 7.41
CA LYS A 180 -25.42 -7.90 8.63
C LYS A 180 -26.25 -7.76 9.89
N GLY A 181 -27.09 -6.73 9.99
CA GLY A 181 -28.06 -6.59 11.08
C GLY A 181 -29.18 -7.65 11.03
N ALA A 182 -29.48 -8.18 9.84
CA ALA A 182 -30.51 -9.19 9.62
C ALA A 182 -29.97 -10.64 9.51
N TRP A 183 -28.65 -10.86 9.51
CA TRP A 183 -28.05 -12.15 9.16
C TRP A 183 -27.73 -13.04 10.36
N CYS A 184 -28.72 -13.88 10.66
CA CYS A 184 -28.56 -15.32 10.64
C CYS A 184 -28.75 -15.84 9.18
N GLY A 185 -27.73 -16.40 8.51
CA GLY A 185 -27.94 -17.41 7.44
C GLY A 185 -27.71 -17.07 5.94
N THR A 186 -27.07 -18.00 5.23
CA THR A 186 -26.16 -17.91 4.06
C THR A 186 -26.62 -17.51 2.64
N SER A 187 -27.71 -16.75 2.41
CA SER A 187 -28.31 -16.63 1.04
C SER A 187 -28.14 -15.29 0.27
N ALA A 188 -27.67 -14.20 0.89
CA ALA A 188 -27.75 -12.85 0.32
C ALA A 188 -26.62 -12.47 -0.69
N LEU A 189 -25.39 -12.93 -0.48
CA LEU A 189 -24.25 -12.62 -1.37
C LEU A 189 -24.51 -13.13 -2.80
N TRP A 190 -25.14 -14.30 -2.91
CA TRP A 190 -25.51 -14.91 -4.18
C TRP A 190 -26.58 -14.11 -4.94
N ARG A 191 -27.48 -13.41 -4.23
CA ARG A 191 -28.48 -12.54 -4.85
C ARG A 191 -27.88 -11.24 -5.39
N PHE A 192 -26.90 -10.66 -4.70
CA PHE A 192 -26.19 -9.45 -5.15
C PHE A 192 -25.38 -9.71 -6.43
N VAL A 193 -24.60 -10.80 -6.46
CA VAL A 193 -23.85 -11.22 -7.67
C VAL A 193 -24.81 -11.45 -8.86
N ARG A 194 -26.01 -11.99 -8.60
CA ARG A 194 -27.04 -12.23 -9.63
C ARG A 194 -27.76 -10.96 -10.10
N HIS A 195 -27.79 -9.90 -9.28
CA HIS A 195 -28.33 -8.60 -9.67
C HIS A 195 -27.35 -7.87 -10.61
N LEU A 196 -26.06 -7.88 -10.26
CA LEU A 196 -25.01 -7.30 -11.10
C LEU A 196 -24.89 -7.99 -12.46
N SER A 197 -25.09 -9.32 -12.52
CA SER A 197 -25.03 -10.06 -13.79
C SER A 197 -26.25 -9.83 -14.71
N ARG A 198 -27.42 -9.48 -14.16
CA ARG A 198 -28.63 -9.21 -14.94
C ARG A 198 -28.61 -7.85 -15.65
N ASN A 199 -27.90 -6.86 -15.10
CA ASN A 199 -27.80 -5.53 -15.72
C ASN A 199 -26.78 -5.48 -16.90
N ARG A 200 -26.00 -6.55 -17.13
CA ARG A 200 -25.12 -6.66 -18.31
C ARG A 200 -25.88 -6.95 -19.62
N ALA A 201 -27.11 -7.47 -19.52
CA ALA A 201 -27.92 -7.88 -20.68
C ALA A 201 -28.83 -6.78 -21.26
N ARG A 202 -28.80 -5.55 -20.70
CA ARG A 202 -29.66 -4.43 -21.11
C ARG A 202 -28.91 -3.25 -21.73
N GLY A 203 -27.62 -3.40 -22.03
CA GLY A 203 -26.76 -2.36 -22.59
C GLY A 203 -26.06 -2.80 -23.87
N CYS A 204 -26.83 -3.19 -24.88
CA CYS A 204 -26.47 -3.22 -26.29
C CYS A 204 -27.80 -3.16 -27.06
N GLY A 205 -28.31 -1.95 -27.25
CA GLY A 205 -29.27 -1.62 -28.30
C GLY A 205 -28.52 -0.96 -29.44
#